data_AF-A0A1W9HJ65-F1
#
_entry.id   AF-A0A1W9HJ65-F1
#
_cell.length_a   1.000
_cell.length_b   1.000
_cell.length_c   1.000
_cell.angle_alpha   90.00
_cell.angle_beta   90.00
_cell.angle_gamma   90.00
#
_symmetry.space_group_name_H-M   'P 1'
#
loop_
_entity.id
_entity.type
_entity.pdbx_description
1 polymer ?
#
loop_
_entity_poly.entity_id
_entity_poly.type
_entity_poly.pdbx_seq_one_letter_code
_entity_poly.pdbx_strand_id
1 'polypeptide(L)'
;MSITPILFHDIDGVLFGEYAGEFQLRPGVKSWLAWAHEHFQVIWLTSWESEKIKTLLHILYCERFHGLPEIPPFHHANWMNYETKVVWLEQAVEKLKDREWFWIDDEIEKWTSAIQQAGLSLDRCIQSNPEGRDELLVLQSTLAARLEWIQTSRSGVAGNEEAA
;
A
#
# COMPACT_ATOMS: atom_id res chain seq x y z
N MET A 1 -1.12 -21.38 6.91
CA MET A 1 -0.67 -20.02 7.25
C MET A 1 -1.06 -19.13 6.09
N SER A 2 -1.87 -18.09 6.31
CA SER A 2 -2.20 -17.14 5.25
C SER A 2 -0.95 -16.34 4.88
N ILE A 3 -0.59 -16.31 3.60
CA ILE A 3 0.49 -15.45 3.11
C ILE A 3 0.03 -14.00 3.30
N THR A 4 0.77 -13.20 4.08
CA THR A 4 0.47 -11.78 4.31
C THR A 4 0.37 -11.04 2.95
N PRO A 5 -0.68 -10.27 2.67
CA PRO A 5 -0.79 -9.52 1.41
C PRO A 5 0.33 -8.47 1.24
N ILE A 6 0.56 -8.00 0.01
CA ILE A 6 1.51 -6.92 -0.29
C ILE A 6 0.77 -5.58 -0.40
N LEU A 7 1.38 -4.53 0.12
CA LEU A 7 0.94 -3.16 -0.09
C LEU A 7 2.04 -2.38 -0.79
N PHE A 8 1.85 -2.07 -2.07
CA PHE A 8 2.68 -1.11 -2.79
C PHE A 8 2.26 0.29 -2.38
N HIS A 9 3.16 1.03 -1.74
CA HIS A 9 2.83 2.24 -1.01
C HIS A 9 3.65 3.42 -1.51
N ASP A 10 2.99 4.45 -2.05
CA ASP A 10 3.65 5.73 -2.33
C ASP A 10 3.73 6.62 -1.09
N ILE A 11 4.65 7.58 -1.08
CA ILE A 11 4.85 8.51 0.03
C ILE A 11 4.14 9.84 -0.24
N ASP A 12 4.43 10.43 -1.38
CA ASP A 12 3.88 11.73 -1.74
C ASP A 12 2.38 11.56 -2.06
N GLY A 13 1.55 12.50 -1.60
CA GLY A 13 0.10 12.41 -1.77
C GLY A 13 -0.57 11.28 -0.97
N VAL A 14 0.19 10.45 -0.24
CA VAL A 14 -0.33 9.38 0.65
C VAL A 14 0.06 9.61 2.11
N LEU A 15 1.34 9.53 2.49
CA LEU A 15 1.77 9.84 3.86
C LEU A 15 1.84 11.35 4.10
N PHE A 16 2.15 12.08 3.05
CA PHE A 16 2.09 13.53 3.02
C PHE A 16 0.84 13.96 2.24
N GLY A 17 0.23 15.04 2.70
CA GLY A 17 -0.91 15.68 2.05
C GLY A 17 -0.60 17.15 1.79
N GLU A 18 -1.39 17.75 0.93
CA GLU A 18 -1.32 19.18 0.65
C GLU A 18 -2.36 19.91 1.53
N TYR A 19 -1.85 20.75 2.44
CA TYR A 19 -2.67 21.49 3.38
C TYR A 19 -2.27 22.96 3.33
N ALA A 20 -3.22 23.82 2.93
CA ALA A 20 -2.99 25.26 2.78
C ALA A 20 -1.81 25.60 1.86
N GLY A 21 -1.62 24.85 0.78
CA GLY A 21 -0.54 25.04 -0.20
C GLY A 21 0.83 24.51 0.25
N GLU A 22 0.89 23.82 1.40
CA GLU A 22 2.12 23.26 1.94
C GLU A 22 2.02 21.74 2.01
N PHE A 23 3.12 21.07 1.70
CA PHE A 23 3.21 19.63 1.77
C PHE A 23 3.63 19.18 3.17
N GLN A 24 2.75 18.46 3.86
CA GLN A 24 2.95 18.14 5.27
C GLN A 24 2.54 16.70 5.57
N LEU A 25 3.17 16.13 6.59
CA LEU A 25 2.85 14.79 7.09
C LEU A 25 1.39 14.73 7.55
N ARG A 26 0.64 13.73 7.08
CA ARG A 26 -0.78 13.61 7.41
C ARG A 26 -1.02 13.28 8.88
N PRO A 27 -2.11 13.81 9.47
CA PRO A 27 -2.58 13.35 10.77
C PRO A 27 -2.78 11.83 10.79
N GLY A 28 -2.34 11.17 11.88
CA GLY A 28 -2.54 9.73 12.06
C GLY A 28 -1.52 8.83 11.38
N VAL A 29 -0.47 9.37 10.74
CA VAL A 29 0.54 8.57 10.00
C VAL A 29 1.17 7.45 10.82
N LYS A 30 1.41 7.66 12.12
CA LYS A 30 2.01 6.64 13.00
C LYS A 30 1.07 5.44 13.18
N SER A 31 -0.22 5.70 13.41
CA SER A 31 -1.25 4.67 13.51
C SER A 31 -1.45 3.94 12.18
N TRP A 32 -1.45 4.67 11.08
CA TRP A 32 -1.51 4.12 9.73
C TRP A 32 -0.35 3.16 9.45
N LEU A 33 0.88 3.59 9.72
CA LEU A 33 2.07 2.77 9.49
C LEU A 33 2.06 1.50 10.35
N ALA A 34 1.71 1.62 11.64
CA ALA A 34 1.57 0.47 12.51
C ALA A 34 0.54 -0.54 11.95
N TRP A 35 -0.64 -0.06 11.56
CA TRP A 35 -1.69 -0.90 10.99
C TRP A 35 -1.28 -1.53 9.65
N ALA A 36 -0.67 -0.75 8.76
CA ALA A 36 -0.21 -1.22 7.46
C ALA A 36 0.83 -2.35 7.59
N HIS A 37 1.80 -2.21 8.51
CA HIS A 37 2.80 -3.24 8.75
C HIS A 37 2.28 -4.45 9.53
N GLU A 38 1.20 -4.32 10.28
CA GLU A 38 0.51 -5.45 10.92
C GLU A 38 -0.23 -6.32 9.89
N HIS A 39 -0.81 -5.71 8.85
CA HIS A 39 -1.70 -6.38 7.90
C HIS A 39 -1.04 -6.71 6.55
N PHE A 40 0.07 -6.03 6.21
CA PHE A 40 0.72 -6.13 4.91
C PHE A 40 2.23 -6.26 5.02
N GLN A 41 2.83 -6.91 4.02
CA GLN A 41 4.20 -6.63 3.64
C GLN A 41 4.21 -5.36 2.79
N VAL A 42 4.68 -4.25 3.39
CA VAL A 42 4.77 -2.96 2.70
C VAL A 42 5.99 -2.95 1.77
N ILE A 43 5.77 -2.54 0.52
CA ILE A 43 6.83 -2.26 -0.47
C ILE A 43 6.67 -0.80 -0.89
N TRP A 44 7.68 0.01 -0.59
CA TRP A 44 7.69 1.43 -0.96
C TRP A 44 7.85 1.58 -2.47
N LEU A 45 6.81 2.10 -3.14
CA LEU A 45 6.75 2.33 -4.58
C LEU A 45 6.70 3.83 -4.85
N THR A 46 7.84 4.48 -4.62
CA THR A 46 7.98 5.94 -4.57
C THR A 46 9.28 6.38 -5.25
N SER A 47 9.35 7.64 -5.68
CA SER A 47 10.58 8.22 -6.24
C SER A 47 11.62 8.56 -5.17
N TRP A 48 11.26 8.48 -3.88
CA TRP A 48 12.16 8.77 -2.77
C TRP A 48 13.33 7.79 -2.70
N GLU A 49 14.51 8.29 -2.36
CA GLU A 49 15.67 7.47 -2.09
C GLU A 49 15.46 6.61 -0.83
N SER A 50 15.87 5.33 -0.89
CA SER A 50 15.76 4.37 0.23
C SER A 50 16.19 4.95 1.59
N GLU A 51 17.31 5.66 1.64
CA GLU A 51 17.84 6.21 2.90
C GLU A 51 16.96 7.32 3.50
N LYS A 52 16.28 8.11 2.64
CA LYS A 52 15.31 9.11 3.10
C LYS A 52 14.08 8.45 3.71
N ILE A 53 13.61 7.36 3.10
CA ILE A 53 12.48 6.57 3.62
C ILE A 53 12.84 5.94 4.96
N LYS A 54 14.01 5.29 5.07
CA LYS A 54 14.47 4.70 6.34
C LYS A 54 14.58 5.75 7.44
N THR A 55 15.10 6.93 7.13
CA THR A 55 15.19 8.05 8.07
C THR A 55 13.82 8.52 8.52
N LEU A 56 12.88 8.70 7.58
CA LEU A 56 11.50 9.05 7.87
C LEU A 56 10.86 8.01 8.81
N LEU A 57 10.93 6.72 8.47
CA LEU A 57 10.37 5.64 9.29
C LEU A 57 11.02 5.61 10.67
N HIS A 58 12.34 5.78 10.76
CA HIS A 58 13.03 5.88 12.04
C HIS A 58 12.46 7.00 12.91
N ILE A 59 12.30 8.22 12.37
CA ILE A 59 11.70 9.35 13.10
C ILE A 59 10.27 9.02 13.54
N LEU A 60 9.46 8.46 12.64
CA LEU A 60 8.04 8.18 12.91
C LEU A 60 7.85 7.07 13.96
N TYR A 61 8.71 6.07 13.98
CA TYR A 61 8.64 4.94 14.93
C TYR A 61 9.39 5.20 16.25
N CYS A 62 10.46 6.01 16.26
CA CYS A 62 11.28 6.20 17.47
C CYS A 62 10.68 7.16 18.49
N GLU A 63 9.73 8.01 18.10
CA GLU A 63 9.35 9.19 18.90
C GLU A 63 8.48 8.93 20.14
N ARG A 64 8.43 7.73 20.74
CA ARG A 64 7.78 7.63 22.05
C ARG A 64 8.37 6.71 23.10
N PHE A 65 8.87 5.51 22.81
CA PHE A 65 9.33 4.64 23.88
C PHE A 65 10.42 3.68 23.41
N HIS A 66 11.54 3.67 24.13
CA HIS A 66 12.48 2.56 24.21
C HIS A 66 11.68 1.28 24.51
N GLY A 67 11.51 0.43 23.50
CA GLY A 67 10.74 -0.81 23.61
C GLY A 67 9.57 -0.84 22.63
N LEU A 68 9.87 -1.01 21.35
CA LEU A 68 8.89 -1.38 20.32
C LEU A 68 9.49 -2.49 19.44
N PRO A 69 8.64 -3.34 18.85
CA PRO A 69 8.98 -4.67 18.32
C PRO A 69 9.94 -4.58 17.13
N GLU A 70 10.51 -5.73 16.73
CA GLU A 70 11.42 -5.85 15.58
C GLU A 70 11.02 -4.89 14.45
N ILE A 71 11.98 -4.06 14.01
CA ILE A 71 11.77 -3.12 12.90
C ILE A 71 11.21 -3.92 11.73
N PRO A 72 10.02 -3.57 11.19
CA PRO A 72 9.44 -4.31 10.09
C PRO A 72 10.41 -4.42 8.92
N PRO A 73 10.44 -5.55 8.20
CA PRO A 73 11.28 -5.70 7.02
C PRO A 73 11.10 -4.52 6.04
N PHE A 74 12.21 -3.90 5.65
CA PHE A 74 12.21 -2.76 4.74
C PHE A 74 12.33 -3.24 3.29
N HIS A 75 11.33 -2.92 2.46
CA HIS A 75 11.32 -3.23 1.03
C HIS A 75 11.07 -1.97 0.21
N HIS A 76 11.94 -1.71 -0.75
CA HIS A 76 11.87 -0.55 -1.63
C HIS A 76 11.91 -1.00 -3.09
N ALA A 77 10.95 -0.55 -3.89
CA ALA A 77 10.85 -0.88 -5.30
C ALA A 77 11.87 -0.07 -6.12
N ASN A 78 12.55 -0.74 -7.05
CA ASN A 78 13.48 -0.11 -7.99
C ASN A 78 12.79 0.33 -9.30
N TRP A 79 11.56 0.85 -9.19
CA TRP A 79 10.74 1.20 -10.36
C TRP A 79 11.33 2.32 -11.22
N MET A 80 12.22 3.15 -10.66
CA MET A 80 12.94 4.19 -11.41
C MET A 80 13.83 3.63 -12.55
N ASN A 81 14.07 2.32 -12.58
CA ASN A 81 14.74 1.64 -13.71
C ASN A 81 13.77 1.29 -14.86
N TYR A 82 12.51 1.70 -14.75
CA TYR A 82 11.41 1.38 -15.65
C TYR A 82 10.75 2.67 -16.12
N GLU A 83 10.00 2.60 -17.21
CA GLU A 83 9.34 3.77 -17.80
C GLU A 83 8.28 4.37 -16.87
N THR A 84 7.49 3.52 -16.20
CA THR A 84 6.44 3.94 -15.26
C THR A 84 6.33 2.97 -14.08
N LYS A 85 5.70 3.43 -12.99
CA LYS A 85 5.30 2.56 -11.87
C LYS A 85 4.43 1.39 -12.33
N VAL A 86 3.55 1.62 -13.32
CA VAL A 86 2.64 0.59 -13.87
C VAL A 86 3.41 -0.55 -14.51
N VAL A 87 4.39 -0.24 -15.38
CA VAL A 87 5.22 -1.26 -16.05
C VAL A 87 6.02 -2.07 -15.03
N TRP A 88 6.55 -1.42 -13.99
CA TRP A 88 7.21 -2.14 -12.90
C TRP A 88 6.24 -3.04 -12.13
N LEU A 89 5.04 -2.52 -11.82
CA LEU A 89 4.03 -3.22 -11.04
C LEU A 89 3.48 -4.45 -11.78
N GLU A 90 3.25 -4.36 -13.08
CA GLU A 90 2.90 -5.50 -13.95
C GLU A 90 3.87 -6.67 -13.75
N GLN A 91 5.17 -6.42 -13.94
CA GLN A 91 6.21 -7.44 -13.77
C GLN A 91 6.37 -7.93 -12.33
N ALA A 92 6.09 -7.07 -11.35
CA ALA A 92 6.13 -7.44 -9.94
C ALA A 92 4.98 -8.39 -9.61
N VAL A 93 3.76 -8.07 -10.06
CA VAL A 93 2.53 -8.83 -9.80
C VAL A 93 2.57 -10.20 -10.47
N GLU A 94 3.10 -10.32 -11.69
CA GLU A 94 3.29 -11.62 -12.36
C GLU A 94 4.10 -12.63 -11.51
N LYS A 95 5.03 -12.13 -10.69
CA LYS A 95 5.91 -12.95 -9.85
C LYS A 95 5.25 -13.36 -8.52
N LEU A 96 4.07 -12.84 -8.19
CA LEU A 96 3.43 -13.02 -6.89
C LEU A 96 2.73 -14.36 -6.70
N LYS A 97 2.54 -15.17 -7.75
CA LYS A 97 1.98 -16.54 -7.67
C LYS A 97 0.75 -16.61 -6.75
N ASP A 98 -0.26 -15.79 -7.04
CA ASP A 98 -1.55 -15.69 -6.32
C ASP A 98 -1.52 -15.01 -4.94
N ARG A 99 -0.39 -14.42 -4.54
CA ARG A 99 -0.34 -13.57 -3.36
C ARG A 99 -1.16 -12.30 -3.58
N GLU A 100 -2.02 -12.01 -2.62
CA GLU A 100 -2.86 -10.81 -2.59
C GLU A 100 -2.00 -9.55 -2.55
N TRP A 101 -2.42 -8.51 -3.28
CA TRP A 101 -1.72 -7.23 -3.34
C TRP A 101 -2.69 -6.06 -3.54
N PHE A 102 -2.24 -4.89 -3.12
CA PHE A 102 -2.87 -3.59 -3.34
C PHE A 102 -1.81 -2.54 -3.66
N TRP A 103 -2.20 -1.50 -4.38
CA TRP A 103 -1.37 -0.33 -4.66
C TRP A 103 -2.12 0.95 -4.27
N ILE A 104 -1.46 1.81 -3.49
CA ILE A 104 -1.94 3.14 -3.12
C ILE A 104 -1.03 4.20 -3.72
N ASP A 105 -1.64 5.20 -4.35
CA ASP A 105 -0.96 6.30 -5.02
C ASP A 105 -1.95 7.47 -5.18
N ASP A 106 -1.45 8.70 -5.22
CA ASP A 106 -2.27 9.86 -5.55
C ASP A 106 -2.36 10.12 -7.06
N GLU A 107 -1.74 9.27 -7.87
CA GLU A 107 -1.80 9.37 -9.34
C GLU A 107 -2.52 8.21 -10.02
N ILE A 108 -3.16 7.28 -9.29
CA ILE A 108 -3.86 6.13 -9.88
C ILE A 108 -4.78 6.53 -11.04
N GLU A 109 -5.56 7.60 -10.87
CA GLU A 109 -6.48 8.09 -11.90
C GLU A 109 -5.75 8.46 -13.20
N LYS A 110 -4.57 9.09 -13.11
CA LYS A 110 -3.72 9.43 -14.27
C LYS A 110 -3.25 8.19 -15.01
N TRP A 111 -3.05 7.09 -14.28
CA TRP A 111 -2.54 5.82 -14.80
C TRP A 111 -3.63 4.83 -15.22
N THR A 112 -4.92 5.14 -15.05
CA THR A 112 -6.06 4.23 -15.28
C THR A 112 -5.95 3.44 -16.60
N SER A 113 -5.72 4.14 -17.72
CA SER A 113 -5.61 3.49 -19.04
C SER A 113 -4.42 2.52 -19.11
N ALA A 114 -3.28 2.89 -18.54
CA ALA A 114 -2.09 2.04 -18.52
C ALA A 114 -2.28 0.83 -17.59
N ILE A 115 -2.92 1.01 -16.43
CA ILE A 115 -3.25 -0.06 -15.48
C ILE A 115 -4.13 -1.11 -16.17
N GLN A 116 -5.17 -0.68 -16.89
CA GLN A 116 -6.05 -1.57 -17.63
C GLN A 116 -5.33 -2.30 -18.78
N GLN A 117 -4.47 -1.60 -19.51
CA GLN A 117 -3.67 -2.20 -20.59
C GLN A 117 -2.69 -3.26 -20.08
N ALA A 118 -2.13 -3.06 -18.89
CA ALA A 118 -1.27 -4.03 -18.19
C ALA A 118 -2.06 -5.19 -17.54
N GLY A 119 -3.38 -5.27 -17.74
CA GLY A 119 -4.22 -6.32 -17.15
C GLY A 119 -4.33 -6.27 -15.62
N LEU A 120 -3.92 -5.15 -14.99
CA LEU A 120 -4.00 -4.96 -13.55
C LEU A 120 -5.43 -4.59 -13.14
N SER A 121 -5.90 -5.17 -12.04
CA SER A 121 -7.23 -4.87 -11.52
C SER A 121 -7.28 -3.49 -10.87
N LEU A 122 -8.18 -2.62 -11.36
CA LEU A 122 -8.44 -1.31 -10.75
C LEU A 122 -8.98 -1.45 -9.31
N ASP A 123 -9.68 -2.54 -8.98
CA ASP A 123 -10.14 -2.83 -7.61
C ASP A 123 -9.00 -3.13 -6.64
N ARG A 124 -7.75 -3.23 -7.11
CA ARG A 124 -6.54 -3.35 -6.28
C ARG A 124 -5.75 -2.05 -6.22
N CYS A 125 -6.07 -1.09 -7.08
CA CYS A 125 -5.47 0.24 -7.09
C CYS A 125 -6.36 1.20 -6.29
N ILE A 126 -5.77 2.05 -5.47
CA ILE A 126 -6.47 2.92 -4.55
C ILE A 126 -5.91 4.32 -4.73
N GLN A 127 -6.73 5.19 -5.31
CA GLN A 127 -6.45 6.61 -5.40
C GLN A 127 -6.53 7.23 -4.01
N SER A 128 -5.46 7.88 -3.55
CA SER A 128 -5.53 8.77 -2.39
C SER A 128 -5.87 10.19 -2.81
N ASN A 129 -6.58 10.93 -1.96
CA ASN A 129 -6.80 12.36 -2.14
C ASN A 129 -5.72 13.18 -1.39
N PRO A 130 -4.78 13.86 -2.08
CA PRO A 130 -3.75 14.71 -1.47
C PRO A 130 -4.28 15.74 -0.48
N GLU A 131 -5.47 16.29 -0.72
CA GLU A 131 -6.11 17.33 0.09
C GLU A 131 -6.97 16.77 1.23
N GLY A 132 -7.18 15.44 1.28
CA GLY A 132 -8.02 14.76 2.26
C GLY A 132 -7.50 14.91 3.69
N ARG A 133 -8.30 15.47 4.61
CA ARG A 133 -7.91 15.63 6.02
C ARG A 133 -7.76 14.30 6.76
N ASP A 134 -8.69 13.38 6.52
CA ASP A 134 -8.77 12.08 7.19
C ASP A 134 -8.43 10.92 6.23
N GLU A 135 -7.63 11.22 5.21
CA GLU A 135 -7.39 10.31 4.08
C GLU A 135 -6.80 8.96 4.51
N LEU A 136 -5.87 8.95 5.48
CA LEU A 136 -5.31 7.70 5.98
C LEU A 136 -6.35 6.79 6.64
N LEU A 137 -7.39 7.36 7.27
CA LEU A 137 -8.50 6.60 7.84
C LEU A 137 -9.41 6.03 6.73
N VAL A 138 -9.63 6.80 5.67
CA VAL A 138 -10.37 6.35 4.47
C VAL A 138 -9.65 5.20 3.79
N LEU A 139 -8.33 5.32 3.58
CA LEU A 139 -7.49 4.28 3.01
C LEU A 139 -7.50 3.01 3.87
N GLN A 140 -7.39 3.17 5.20
CA GLN A 140 -7.42 2.04 6.13
C GLN A 140 -8.76 1.30 6.07
N SER A 141 -9.87 2.04 6.10
CA SER A 141 -11.22 1.46 6.02
C SER A 141 -11.44 0.74 4.68
N THR A 142 -10.96 1.35 3.59
CA THR A 142 -11.06 0.76 2.24
C THR A 142 -10.28 -0.54 2.14
N LEU A 143 -9.03 -0.56 2.59
CA LEU A 143 -8.20 -1.76 2.58
C LEU A 143 -8.74 -2.84 3.51
N ALA A 144 -9.22 -2.48 4.70
CA ALA A 144 -9.83 -3.43 5.63
C ALA A 144 -11.04 -4.13 5.01
N ALA A 145 -11.94 -3.37 4.37
CA ALA A 145 -13.10 -3.93 3.68
C ALA A 145 -12.69 -4.85 2.51
N ARG A 146 -11.68 -4.46 1.73
CA ARG A 146 -11.16 -5.30 0.62
C ARG A 146 -10.53 -6.59 1.13
N LEU A 147 -9.77 -6.54 2.24
CA LEU A 147 -9.20 -7.72 2.88
C LEU A 147 -10.28 -8.69 3.36
N GLU A 148 -11.32 -8.18 4.02
CA GLU A 148 -12.45 -8.99 4.50
C GLU A 148 -13.21 -9.64 3.33
N TRP A 149 -13.46 -8.89 2.26
CA TRP A 149 -14.12 -9.42 1.06
C TRP A 149 -13.33 -10.57 0.41
N ILE A 150 -11.99 -10.46 0.35
CA ILE A 150 -11.14 -11.54 -0.16
C ILE A 150 -11.21 -12.78 0.74
N GLN A 151 -11.16 -12.59 2.06
CA GLN A 151 -11.20 -13.69 3.03
C GLN A 151 -12.54 -14.45 2.98
N THR A 152 -13.65 -13.70 2.90
CA THR A 152 -14.99 -14.27 2.78
C THR A 152 -15.21 -14.96 1.43
N SER A 153 -14.75 -14.37 0.33
CA SER A 153 -14.84 -14.97 -1.01
C SER A 153 -14.04 -16.29 -1.11
N ARG A 154 -12.85 -16.35 -0.51
CA ARG A 154 -12.04 -17.57 -0.46
C ARG A 154 -12.66 -18.66 0.43
N SER A 155 -13.32 -18.27 1.52
CA SER A 155 -13.99 -19.20 2.43
C SER A 155 -15.30 -19.76 1.84
N GLY A 156 -16.01 -18.97 1.01
CA GLY A 156 -17.24 -19.39 0.36
C GLY A 156 -17.04 -20.40 -0.79
N VAL A 157 -15.89 -20.40 -1.45
CA VAL A 157 -15.56 -21.39 -2.50
C VAL A 157 -15.27 -22.77 -1.89
N ALA A 158 -14.63 -22.82 -0.71
CA ALA A 158 -14.32 -24.08 -0.03
C ALA A 158 -15.56 -24.81 0.54
N GLY A 159 -16.70 -24.14 0.67
CA GLY A 159 -17.94 -24.71 1.23
C GLY A 159 -18.86 -25.41 0.22
N ASN A 160 -18.58 -25.31 -1.09
CA ASN A 160 -19.45 -25.84 -2.14
C ASN A 160 -18.92 -27.10 -2.84
N GLU A 161 -17.75 -27.62 -2.45
CA GLU A 161 -17.19 -28.86 -3.03
C GLU A 161 -17.53 -30.15 -2.23
N GLU A 162 -18.24 -30.07 -1.10
CA GLU A 162 -18.68 -31.25 -0.33
C GLU A 162 -20.13 -31.71 -0.61
N ALA A 163 -20.79 -31.13 -1.62
CA ALA A 163 -22.16 -31.51 -1.99
C ALA A 163 -22.33 -31.65 -3.51
N ALA A 164 -21.68 -32.65 -4.11
CA ALA A 164 -22.03 -33.18 -5.43
C ALA A 164 -21.73 -34.69 -5.51
#